data_AF-R7SIN1-F1
#
_entry.id   AF-R7SIN1-F1
#
_cell.length_a   1.000
_cell.length_b   1.000
_cell.length_c   1.000
_cell.angle_alpha   90.00
_cell.angle_beta   90.00
_cell.angle_gamma   90.00
#
_symmetry.space_group_name_H-M   'P 1'
#
loop_
_entity.id
_entity.type
_entity.pdbx_description
1 polymer ?
#
loop_
_entity_poly.entity_id
_entity_poly.type
_entity_poly.pdbx_seq_one_letter_code
_entity_poly.pdbx_strand_id
1 'polypeptide(L)'
;MKGGEEDWTAIDLAIERTVQDVKVTYRPRGPHQSWELMKQRAPAIPTLRVLDDDISRQFRTIYRGTTHTTPAKDADVRLLDEHYNSARLHIYTPGRRTTNTADKVREFVSNGFHIANTKIIPKWHTRRAAYERASSQIWPENLWTPDSTRCSRRTCNNHAHLAQPQTSGTS
;
A
#
# COMPACT_ATOMS: atom_id res chain seq x y z
N MET A 1 -4.99 -44.78 26.26
CA MET A 1 -6.14 -43.92 25.94
C MET A 1 -6.59 -44.27 24.53
N LYS A 2 -7.82 -44.75 24.38
CA LYS A 2 -8.39 -45.17 23.09
C LYS A 2 -9.11 -43.96 22.50
N GLY A 3 -8.57 -43.37 21.44
CA GLY A 3 -9.25 -42.30 20.72
C GLY A 3 -10.46 -42.84 19.97
N GLY A 4 -11.67 -42.62 20.51
CA GLY A 4 -12.94 -42.80 19.81
C GLY A 4 -13.41 -41.47 19.21
N GLU A 5 -14.28 -41.55 18.21
CA GLU A 5 -14.82 -40.40 17.45
C GLU A 5 -15.61 -39.38 18.32
N GLU A 6 -15.95 -39.77 19.54
CA GLU A 6 -16.68 -38.98 20.56
C GLU A 6 -15.77 -38.53 21.72
N ASP A 7 -14.49 -38.92 21.74
CA ASP A 7 -13.59 -38.81 22.90
C ASP A 7 -12.68 -37.56 22.80
N TRP A 8 -13.27 -36.42 22.44
CA TRP A 8 -12.56 -35.14 22.39
C TRP A 8 -12.39 -34.61 23.80
N THR A 9 -11.15 -34.52 24.28
CA THR A 9 -10.90 -33.87 25.56
C THR A 9 -11.07 -32.36 25.39
N ALA A 10 -11.45 -31.65 26.46
CA ALA A 10 -11.51 -30.18 26.44
C ALA A 10 -10.17 -29.54 26.01
N ILE A 11 -9.07 -30.26 26.22
CA ILE A 11 -7.72 -29.88 25.80
C ILE A 11 -7.59 -29.94 24.27
N ASP A 12 -8.08 -31.02 23.65
CA ASP A 12 -8.04 -31.17 22.19
C ASP A 12 -8.81 -30.03 21.51
N LEU A 13 -10.01 -29.72 22.01
CA LEU A 13 -10.81 -28.60 21.50
C LEU A 13 -10.08 -27.26 21.65
N ALA A 14 -9.39 -27.03 22.77
CA ALA A 14 -8.61 -25.82 22.99
C ALA A 14 -7.40 -25.73 22.04
N ILE A 15 -6.76 -26.85 21.73
CA ILE A 15 -5.67 -26.92 20.76
C ILE A 15 -6.22 -26.64 19.35
N GLU A 16 -7.33 -27.27 18.97
CA GLU A 16 -7.96 -27.06 17.67
C GLU A 16 -8.37 -25.61 17.45
N ARG A 17 -9.02 -24.99 18.45
CA ARG A 17 -9.37 -23.57 18.43
C ARG A 17 -8.13 -22.68 18.24
N THR A 18 -7.03 -23.03 18.89
CA THR A 18 -5.76 -22.29 18.78
C THR A 18 -5.14 -22.46 17.39
N VAL A 19 -5.18 -23.67 16.83
CA VAL A 19 -4.73 -23.95 15.46
C VAL A 19 -5.57 -23.18 14.44
N GLN A 20 -6.89 -23.16 14.61
CA GLN A 20 -7.81 -22.39 13.78
C GLN A 20 -7.47 -20.90 13.81
N ASP A 21 -7.19 -20.35 14.98
CA ASP A 21 -6.88 -18.93 15.11
C ASP A 21 -5.56 -18.53 14.47
N VAL A 22 -4.54 -19.38 14.58
CA VAL A 22 -3.24 -19.16 13.91
C VAL A 22 -3.38 -19.29 12.39
N LYS A 23 -4.10 -20.31 11.91
CA LYS A 23 -4.12 -20.69 10.48
C LYS A 23 -5.23 -20.04 9.67
N VAL A 24 -6.32 -19.63 10.30
CA VAL A 24 -7.56 -19.21 9.62
C VAL A 24 -7.95 -17.79 10.03
N THR A 25 -8.20 -17.56 11.31
CA THR A 25 -8.78 -16.30 11.82
C THR A 25 -7.79 -15.14 11.72
N TYR A 26 -6.63 -15.27 12.35
CA TYR A 26 -5.63 -14.20 12.49
C TYR A 26 -4.39 -14.39 11.62
N ARG A 27 -4.47 -15.29 10.62
CA ARG A 27 -3.36 -15.49 9.70
C ARG A 27 -3.00 -14.17 8.99
N PRO A 28 -1.72 -13.89 8.74
CA PRO A 28 -1.36 -12.78 7.86
C PRO A 28 -2.00 -13.01 6.49
N ARG A 29 -2.43 -11.94 5.81
CA ARG A 29 -3.00 -11.97 4.45
C ARG A 29 -2.17 -11.06 3.54
N GLY A 30 -2.02 -11.41 2.26
CA GLY A 30 -1.26 -10.64 1.27
C GLY A 30 0.12 -11.23 0.88
N PRO A 31 0.83 -10.58 -0.06
CA PRO A 31 2.19 -10.93 -0.47
C PRO A 31 3.14 -10.74 0.72
N HIS A 32 4.15 -11.62 0.85
CA HIS A 32 5.06 -11.74 2.01
C HIS A 32 4.47 -12.43 3.26
N GLN A 33 3.44 -13.25 3.11
CA GLN A 33 3.08 -14.23 4.14
C GLN A 33 4.20 -15.26 4.32
N SER A 34 4.90 -15.20 5.45
CA SER A 34 5.88 -16.20 5.84
C SER A 34 5.47 -16.89 7.14
N TRP A 35 5.96 -18.11 7.35
CA TRP A 35 5.82 -18.81 8.62
C TRP A 35 6.39 -17.99 9.78
N GLU A 36 7.47 -17.27 9.53
CA GLU A 36 8.12 -16.38 10.50
C GLU A 36 7.18 -15.26 10.97
N LEU A 37 6.48 -14.60 10.04
CA LEU A 37 5.50 -13.57 10.37
C LEU A 37 4.32 -14.12 11.17
N MET A 38 3.89 -15.34 10.87
CA MET A 38 2.83 -16.00 11.63
C MET A 38 3.28 -16.34 13.06
N LYS A 39 4.51 -16.87 13.22
CA LYS A 39 5.11 -17.15 14.54
C LYS A 39 5.25 -15.88 15.38
N GLN A 40 5.68 -14.78 14.77
CA GLN A 40 5.80 -13.48 15.44
C GLN A 40 4.44 -12.92 15.90
N ARG A 41 3.35 -13.23 15.18
CA ARG A 41 2.00 -12.78 15.51
C ARG A 41 1.26 -13.67 16.50
N ALA A 42 1.62 -14.95 16.61
CA ALA A 42 0.93 -15.90 17.49
C ALA A 42 0.78 -15.40 18.95
N PRO A 43 1.79 -14.75 19.58
CA PRO A 43 1.64 -14.21 20.93
C PRO A 43 0.57 -13.12 21.08
N ALA A 44 0.20 -12.43 19.98
CA ALA A 44 -0.82 -11.38 20.01
C ALA A 44 -2.25 -11.92 19.89
N ILE A 45 -2.44 -13.20 19.52
CA ILE A 45 -3.77 -13.80 19.30
C ILE A 45 -4.71 -13.65 20.51
N PRO A 46 -4.29 -13.86 21.77
CA PRO A 46 -5.18 -13.67 22.92
C PRO A 46 -5.72 -12.23 23.00
N THR A 47 -4.86 -11.23 22.76
CA THR A 47 -5.26 -9.82 22.72
C THR A 47 -6.22 -9.54 21.56
N LEU A 48 -5.96 -10.12 20.40
CA LEU A 48 -6.84 -9.99 19.24
C LEU A 48 -8.22 -10.60 19.48
N ARG A 49 -8.31 -11.73 20.19
CA ARG A 49 -9.60 -12.32 20.60
C ARG A 49 -10.40 -11.38 21.50
N VAL A 50 -9.76 -10.83 22.53
CA VAL A 50 -10.42 -9.87 23.45
C VAL A 50 -10.89 -8.63 22.69
N LEU A 51 -10.07 -8.14 21.75
CA LEU A 51 -10.44 -7.00 20.92
C LEU A 51 -11.61 -7.34 20.00
N ASP A 52 -11.63 -8.52 19.38
CA ASP A 52 -12.71 -8.98 18.51
C ASP A 52 -14.02 -9.13 19.30
N ASP A 53 -13.96 -9.71 20.50
CA ASP A 53 -15.09 -9.81 21.42
C ASP A 53 -15.61 -8.42 21.84
N ASP A 54 -14.71 -7.48 22.13
CA ASP A 54 -15.07 -6.13 22.53
C ASP A 54 -15.71 -5.34 21.38
N ILE A 55 -15.12 -5.39 20.18
CA ILE A 55 -15.69 -4.78 18.97
C ILE A 55 -17.05 -5.42 18.67
N SER A 56 -17.13 -6.74 18.70
CA SER A 56 -18.37 -7.48 18.48
C SER A 56 -19.43 -7.11 19.52
N ARG A 57 -19.06 -6.85 20.77
CA ARG A 57 -19.97 -6.38 21.82
C ARG A 57 -20.44 -4.94 21.59
N GLN A 58 -19.54 -4.04 21.17
CA GLN A 58 -19.85 -2.64 20.89
C GLN A 58 -20.81 -2.50 19.70
N PHE A 59 -20.50 -3.15 18.58
CA PHE A 59 -21.32 -3.04 17.36
C PHE A 59 -22.44 -4.10 17.28
N ARG A 60 -22.39 -5.15 18.11
CA ARG A 60 -23.29 -6.33 18.10
C ARG A 60 -23.45 -6.94 16.70
N THR A 61 -22.40 -6.95 15.90
CA THR A 61 -22.41 -7.39 14.50
C THR A 61 -22.80 -8.85 14.30
N ILE A 62 -22.57 -9.70 15.30
CA ILE A 62 -22.75 -11.16 15.20
C ILE A 62 -24.22 -11.61 15.36
N TYR A 63 -25.09 -10.80 15.96
CA TYR A 63 -26.41 -11.27 16.46
C TYR A 63 -27.64 -10.55 15.87
N ARG A 64 -27.52 -9.84 14.74
CA ARG A 64 -28.57 -8.89 14.29
C ARG A 64 -29.54 -9.41 13.24
N GLY A 65 -29.36 -10.63 12.75
CA GLY A 65 -30.38 -11.34 11.97
C GLY A 65 -31.22 -12.25 12.85
N THR A 66 -32.55 -12.28 12.64
CA THR A 66 -33.42 -13.33 13.20
C THR A 66 -33.02 -14.72 12.70
N THR A 67 -32.34 -14.78 11.56
CA THR A 67 -31.73 -15.96 10.96
C THR A 67 -30.31 -15.63 10.53
N HIS A 68 -29.42 -16.64 10.52
CA HIS A 68 -28.05 -16.52 9.99
C HIS A 68 -27.98 -16.04 8.53
N THR A 69 -29.10 -16.05 7.80
CA THR A 69 -29.20 -15.74 6.37
C THR A 69 -29.83 -14.39 6.05
N THR A 70 -30.39 -13.67 7.02
CA THR A 70 -31.08 -12.39 6.76
C THR A 70 -30.55 -11.30 7.68
N PRO A 71 -29.56 -10.50 7.23
CA PRO A 71 -29.05 -9.38 8.01
C PRO A 71 -30.09 -8.25 8.08
N ALA A 72 -30.25 -7.64 9.26
CA ALA A 72 -31.11 -6.47 9.45
C ALA A 72 -30.37 -5.18 9.04
N LYS A 73 -30.06 -5.08 7.74
CA LYS A 73 -29.19 -4.02 7.16
C LYS A 73 -29.51 -2.60 7.65
N ASP A 74 -30.79 -2.23 7.76
CA ASP A 74 -31.19 -0.86 8.07
C ASP A 74 -30.99 -0.55 9.55
N ALA A 75 -31.19 -1.55 10.42
CA ALA A 75 -30.88 -1.46 11.84
C ALA A 75 -29.36 -1.40 12.09
N ASP A 76 -28.58 -2.10 11.28
CA ASP A 76 -27.12 -2.08 11.35
C ASP A 76 -26.56 -0.72 10.94
N VAL A 77 -27.03 -0.17 9.81
CA VAL A 77 -26.65 1.16 9.34
C VAL A 77 -27.02 2.24 10.36
N ARG A 78 -28.22 2.17 10.95
CA ARG A 78 -28.66 3.14 11.95
C ARG A 78 -27.78 3.12 13.20
N LEU A 79 -27.42 1.94 13.71
CA LEU A 79 -26.53 1.84 14.86
C LEU A 79 -25.13 2.35 14.55
N LEU A 80 -24.60 2.02 13.37
CA LEU A 80 -23.31 2.56 12.93
C LEU A 80 -23.36 4.09 12.88
N ASP A 81 -24.41 4.67 12.31
CA ASP A 81 -24.62 6.11 12.27
C ASP A 81 -24.68 6.72 13.69
N GLU A 82 -25.42 6.10 14.62
CA GLU A 82 -25.45 6.51 16.04
C GLU A 82 -24.05 6.48 16.68
N HIS A 83 -23.25 5.44 16.44
CA HIS A 83 -21.87 5.36 16.95
C HIS A 83 -20.96 6.42 16.31
N TYR A 84 -21.02 6.62 15.00
CA TYR A 84 -20.24 7.64 14.30
C TYR A 84 -20.59 9.07 14.76
N ASN A 85 -21.88 9.33 14.97
CA ASN A 85 -22.37 10.63 15.43
C ASN A 85 -22.03 10.88 16.90
N SER A 86 -22.20 9.90 17.78
CA SER A 86 -21.81 10.01 19.19
C SER A 86 -20.31 10.18 19.39
N ALA A 87 -19.49 9.48 18.60
CA ALA A 87 -18.04 9.63 18.61
C ALA A 87 -17.55 10.93 17.96
N ARG A 88 -18.43 11.67 17.27
CA ARG A 88 -18.14 12.96 16.61
C ARG A 88 -16.94 12.89 15.67
N LEU A 89 -16.66 11.72 15.08
CA LEU A 89 -15.48 11.49 14.23
C LEU A 89 -15.47 12.37 12.97
N HIS A 90 -16.66 12.77 12.51
CA HIS A 90 -16.85 13.64 11.36
C HIS A 90 -16.63 15.14 11.68
N ILE A 91 -16.55 15.51 12.96
CA ILE A 91 -16.43 16.91 13.37
C ILE A 91 -14.95 17.27 13.44
N TYR A 92 -14.51 18.11 12.49
CA TYR A 92 -13.20 18.73 12.56
C TYR A 92 -13.11 19.60 13.81
N THR A 93 -12.28 19.19 14.76
CA THR A 93 -12.02 19.96 15.99
C THR A 93 -10.69 20.70 15.81
N PRO A 94 -10.71 22.01 15.51
CA PRO A 94 -9.49 22.79 15.42
C PRO A 94 -8.81 22.82 16.79
N GLY A 95 -7.49 22.64 16.83
CA GLY A 95 -6.70 22.80 18.07
C GLY A 95 -6.03 21.54 18.62
N ARG A 96 -5.99 20.40 17.91
CA ARG A 96 -5.06 19.32 18.26
C ARG A 96 -3.61 19.79 18.05
N ARG A 97 -3.03 20.38 19.10
CA ARG A 97 -1.63 20.82 19.12
C ARG A 97 -0.76 19.60 19.35
N THR A 98 -0.17 19.07 18.30
CA THR A 98 0.90 18.06 18.42
C THR A 98 2.14 18.75 18.95
N THR A 99 2.48 18.48 20.21
CA THR A 99 3.69 18.97 20.88
C THR A 99 4.94 18.29 20.31
N ASN A 100 4.83 17.02 19.95
CA ASN A 100 5.91 16.26 19.35
C ASN A 100 5.97 16.51 17.83
N THR A 101 7.16 16.84 17.33
CA THR A 101 7.43 17.01 15.91
C THR A 101 7.21 15.72 15.11
N ALA A 102 7.37 14.54 15.74
CA ALA A 102 7.10 13.24 15.12
C ALA A 102 5.60 13.01 14.83
N ASP A 103 4.71 13.64 15.61
CA ASP A 103 3.26 13.50 15.46
C ASP A 103 2.66 14.56 14.51
N LYS A 104 3.48 15.47 13.99
CA LYS A 104 3.05 16.42 12.97
C LYS A 104 2.85 15.68 11.65
N VAL A 105 1.60 15.60 11.21
CA VAL A 105 1.26 15.12 9.88
C VAL A 105 2.00 15.98 8.87
N ARG A 106 2.77 15.34 7.98
CA ARG A 106 3.47 16.06 6.91
C ARG A 106 2.46 16.69 5.97
N GLU A 107 2.62 17.98 5.71
CA GLU A 107 1.82 18.69 4.72
C GLU A 107 2.34 18.36 3.32
N PHE A 108 1.69 17.40 2.65
CA PHE A 108 2.16 16.91 1.35
C PHE A 108 1.92 17.89 0.21
N VAL A 109 0.84 18.69 0.26
CA VAL A 109 0.48 19.61 -0.83
C VAL A 109 1.49 20.74 -0.96
N SER A 110 1.73 21.47 0.13
CA SER A 110 2.69 22.58 0.16
C SER A 110 4.13 22.10 -0.10
N ASN A 111 4.51 20.95 0.45
CA ASN A 111 5.83 20.35 0.18
C ASN A 111 5.96 19.92 -1.29
N GLY A 112 4.92 19.31 -1.87
CA GLY A 112 4.90 18.93 -3.27
C GLY A 112 5.04 20.13 -4.21
N PHE A 113 4.32 21.21 -3.94
CA PHE A 113 4.43 22.48 -4.67
C PHE A 113 5.85 23.07 -4.58
N HIS A 114 6.44 23.09 -3.38
CA HIS A 114 7.80 23.56 -3.18
C HIS A 114 8.82 22.74 -3.98
N ILE A 115 8.74 21.41 -3.94
CA ILE A 115 9.63 20.52 -4.70
C ILE A 115 9.44 20.71 -6.21
N ALA A 116 8.19 20.87 -6.66
CA ALA A 116 7.90 21.12 -8.06
C ALA A 116 8.58 22.40 -8.56
N ASN A 117 8.40 23.51 -7.84
CA ASN A 117 8.97 24.81 -8.23
C ASN A 117 10.49 24.90 -8.08
N THR A 118 11.07 24.27 -7.07
CA THR A 118 12.51 24.42 -6.79
C THR A 118 13.38 23.40 -7.51
N LYS A 119 12.88 22.18 -7.76
CA LYS A 119 13.69 21.08 -8.29
C LYS A 119 13.20 20.61 -9.64
N ILE A 120 11.91 20.30 -9.77
CA ILE A 120 11.40 19.59 -10.95
C ILE A 120 11.30 20.54 -12.14
N ILE A 121 10.64 21.68 -11.97
CA ILE A 121 10.41 22.66 -13.03
C ILE A 121 11.74 23.25 -13.54
N PRO A 122 12.67 23.72 -12.70
CA PRO A 122 13.95 24.24 -13.18
C PRO A 122 14.75 23.17 -13.93
N LYS A 123 14.84 21.95 -13.37
CA LYS A 123 15.53 20.84 -14.02
C LYS A 123 14.92 20.47 -15.37
N TRP A 124 13.60 20.52 -15.49
CA TRP A 124 12.89 20.30 -16.75
C TRP A 124 13.21 21.40 -17.77
N HIS A 125 13.21 22.67 -17.36
CA HIS A 125 13.59 23.79 -18.21
C HIS A 125 15.05 23.68 -18.69
N THR A 126 16.00 23.42 -17.79
CA THR A 126 17.42 23.27 -18.14
C THR A 126 17.62 22.14 -19.14
N ARG A 127 16.98 20.98 -18.93
CA ARG A 127 17.07 19.86 -19.88
C ARG A 127 16.49 20.21 -21.24
N ARG A 128 15.40 20.97 -21.30
CA ARG A 128 14.82 21.41 -22.58
C ARG A 128 15.63 22.49 -23.27
N ALA A 129 16.37 23.31 -22.53
CA ALA A 129 17.28 24.30 -23.11
C ALA A 129 18.56 23.66 -23.67
N ALA A 130 18.98 22.51 -23.13
CA ALA A 130 20.17 21.79 -23.58
C ALA A 130 20.02 21.12 -24.96
N TYR A 131 18.80 20.94 -25.46
CA TYR A 131 18.54 20.36 -26.77
C TYR A 131 17.85 21.38 -27.66
N GLU A 132 18.34 21.51 -28.90
CA GLU A 132 17.70 22.34 -29.90
C GLU A 132 16.29 21.79 -30.18
N ARG A 133 15.28 22.67 -30.16
CA ARG A 133 13.91 22.23 -30.47
C ARG A 133 13.85 21.87 -31.94
N ALA A 134 13.62 20.59 -32.23
CA ALA A 134 13.24 20.17 -33.58
C ALA A 134 11.92 20.86 -33.95
N SER A 135 11.95 21.71 -34.97
CA SER A 135 10.77 22.35 -35.57
C SER A 135 10.15 21.51 -36.69
N SER A 136 10.87 20.47 -37.14
CA SER A 136 10.45 19.53 -38.17
C SER A 136 10.42 18.09 -37.65
N GLN A 137 9.42 17.33 -38.07
CA GLN A 137 9.30 15.91 -37.75
C GLN A 137 9.98 15.10 -38.87
N ILE A 138 11.11 14.46 -38.56
CA ILE A 138 11.77 13.53 -39.49
C ILE A 138 11.12 12.16 -39.25
N TRP A 139 10.26 11.76 -40.17
CA TRP A 139 9.79 10.37 -40.22
C TRP A 139 10.91 9.56 -40.86
N PRO A 140 11.38 8.46 -40.23
CA PRO A 140 12.24 7.54 -40.94
C PRO A 140 11.44 7.00 -42.11
N GLU A 141 11.80 7.39 -43.34
CA GLU A 141 11.32 6.70 -44.52
C GLU A 141 11.65 5.22 -44.35
N ASN A 142 10.70 4.39 -44.72
CA ASN A 142 10.60 2.97 -44.39
C ASN A 142 11.78 2.18 -44.97
N LEU A 143 12.97 2.30 -44.38
CA LEU A 143 14.08 1.40 -44.59
C LEU A 143 13.76 0.15 -43.79
N TRP A 144 12.91 -0.69 -44.38
CA TRP A 144 12.81 -2.09 -44.01
C TRP A 144 14.14 -2.74 -44.35
N THR A 145 15.11 -2.65 -43.44
CA THR A 145 16.29 -3.51 -43.49
C THR A 145 15.89 -4.86 -42.90
N PRO A 146 16.09 -5.97 -43.62
CA PRO A 146 15.70 -7.31 -43.17
C PRO A 146 16.72 -7.86 -42.16
N ASP A 147 17.10 -7.04 -41.18
CA ASP A 147 17.95 -7.49 -40.09
C ASP A 147 17.45 -6.87 -38.79
N SER A 148 16.27 -7.34 -38.37
CA SER A 148 15.70 -7.05 -37.06
C SER A 148 16.46 -7.81 -35.98
N THR A 149 17.73 -7.45 -35.76
CA THR A 149 18.36 -7.78 -34.49
C THR A 149 17.76 -6.84 -33.44
N ARG A 150 16.72 -7.37 -32.79
CA ARG A 150 15.95 -6.76 -31.70
C ARG A 150 16.88 -6.07 -30.70
N CYS A 151 17.03 -4.76 -30.81
CA CYS A 151 17.78 -3.99 -29.84
C CYS A 151 17.03 -4.01 -28.50
N SER A 152 17.49 -4.83 -27.56
CA SER A 152 16.96 -4.83 -26.20
C SER A 152 17.32 -3.49 -25.54
N ARG A 153 16.34 -2.90 -24.83
CA ARG A 153 16.32 -1.52 -24.28
C ARG A 153 17.50 -1.08 -23.36
N ARG A 154 18.63 -1.79 -23.30
CA ARG A 154 19.71 -1.51 -22.32
C ARG A 154 21.03 -0.97 -22.87
N THR A 155 21.27 -0.86 -24.18
CA THR A 155 22.63 -0.52 -24.66
C THR A 155 22.76 0.66 -25.64
N CYS A 156 21.70 1.40 -25.96
CA CYS A 156 21.78 2.50 -26.94
C CYS A 156 22.42 3.82 -26.43
N ASN A 157 23.21 3.81 -25.34
CA ASN A 157 23.81 5.03 -24.79
C ASN A 157 25.30 5.25 -25.13
N ASN A 158 25.93 4.40 -25.94
CA ASN A 158 27.39 4.48 -26.16
C ASN A 158 27.82 4.73 -27.61
N HIS A 159 27.16 5.65 -28.32
CA HIS A 159 27.73 6.24 -29.54
C HIS A 159 27.63 7.77 -29.50
N ALA A 160 28.35 8.36 -28.54
CA ALA A 160 28.68 9.78 -28.52
C ALA A 160 30.14 9.96 -28.09
N HIS A 161 31.07 9.34 -28.81
CA HIS A 161 32.48 9.73 -28.80
C HIS A 161 33.02 9.56 -30.20
N LEU A 162 33.20 10.68 -30.90
CA LEU A 162 34.34 11.03 -31.75
C LEU A 162 33.97 12.24 -32.62
N ALA A 163 34.05 13.42 -32.02
CA ALA A 163 34.33 14.65 -32.76
C ALA A 163 35.41 15.39 -31.95
N GLN A 164 36.68 15.19 -32.32
CA GLN A 164 37.78 15.99 -31.80
C GLN A 164 37.74 17.38 -32.45
N PRO A 165 37.97 18.47 -31.71
CA PRO A 165 38.14 19.79 -32.30
C PRO A 165 39.51 19.90 -32.96
N GLN A 166 39.53 20.27 -34.24
CA GLN A 166 40.77 20.68 -34.93
C GLN A 166 41.18 22.06 -34.41
N THR A 167 42.35 22.16 -33.80
CA THR A 167 43.03 23.43 -33.52
C THR A 167 43.96 23.75 -34.67
N SER A 168 43.57 24.68 -35.54
CA SER A 168 44.48 25.36 -36.47
C SER A 168 45.05 26.61 -35.80
N GLY A 169 46.28 26.50 -35.28
CA GLY A 169 47.10 27.65 -34.92
C GLY A 169 47.99 28.02 -36.10
N THR A 170 47.82 29.25 -36.61
CA THR A 170 48.78 29.92 -37.51
C THR A 170 49.28 31.18 -36.79
N SER A 171 50.55 31.49 -37.06
CA SER A 171 51.39 32.60 -36.58
C SER A 171 52.15 32.36 -35.28
#